data_AF-A0ABD0PY39-F1
#
_entry.id   AF-A0ABD0PY39-F1
#
_cell.length_a   1.000
_cell.length_b   1.000
_cell.length_c   1.000
_cell.angle_alpha   90.00
_cell.angle_beta   90.00
_cell.angle_gamma   90.00
#
_symmetry.space_group_name_H-M   'P 1'
#
loop_
_entity.id
_entity.type
_entity.pdbx_description
1 polymer ?
#
loop_
_entity_poly.entity_id
_entity_poly.type
_entity_poly.pdbx_seq_one_letter_code
_entity_poly.pdbx_strand_id
1 'polypeptide(L)'
;IVQTCGNVTDSDLEFRVVATNRHRGNTVVSFVSVVDVWLSQHGQQTHITIGQNRRVKIDGNAVDTPAYHINDLVEVHEEQGFVILNAFNEFIVHFDGRSILLIRVSERFYGSLCGMCGNFNGNPADDKVMPSGDPAPDDNSFGHSWKSDTSIP
;
A
#
# COMPACT_ATOMS: atom_id res chain seq x y z
N ILE A 1 -4.21 0.87 -3.64
CA ILE A 1 -3.80 2.29 -3.55
C ILE A 1 -2.57 2.55 -4.40
N VAL A 2 -1.52 1.73 -4.30
CA VAL A 2 -0.34 1.78 -5.17
C VAL A 2 0.25 0.38 -5.31
N GLN A 3 0.88 0.10 -6.44
CA GLN A 3 1.65 -1.12 -6.67
C GLN A 3 2.77 -0.87 -7.70
N THR A 4 3.76 -1.76 -7.73
CA THR A 4 4.78 -1.80 -8.78
C THR A 4 4.18 -2.24 -10.11
N CYS A 5 4.50 -1.53 -11.19
CA CYS A 5 3.95 -1.74 -12.53
C CYS A 5 5.05 -1.56 -13.58
N GLY A 6 5.06 -2.42 -14.61
CA GLY A 6 6.08 -2.40 -15.67
C GLY A 6 7.01 -3.61 -15.63
N ASN A 7 8.16 -3.52 -16.28
CA ASN A 7 9.13 -4.61 -16.33
C ASN A 7 9.94 -4.66 -15.04
N VAL A 8 9.52 -5.53 -14.13
CA VAL A 8 10.20 -5.84 -12.88
C VAL A 8 10.87 -7.20 -13.04
N THR A 9 12.11 -7.34 -12.59
CA THR A 9 12.82 -8.64 -12.58
C THR A 9 12.57 -9.36 -11.26
N ASP A 10 12.72 -10.69 -11.22
CA ASP A 10 12.54 -11.48 -9.99
C ASP A 10 13.46 -11.04 -8.82
N SER A 11 14.55 -10.32 -9.11
CA SER A 11 15.45 -9.74 -8.11
C SER A 11 14.99 -8.41 -7.52
N ASP A 12 14.06 -7.73 -8.19
CA ASP A 12 13.57 -6.44 -7.74
C ASP A 12 12.54 -6.61 -6.63
N LEU A 13 12.40 -5.58 -5.80
CA LEU A 13 11.32 -5.55 -4.80
C LEU A 13 10.03 -5.17 -5.51
N GLU A 14 9.07 -6.09 -5.48
CA GLU A 14 7.69 -5.83 -5.87
C GLU A 14 6.84 -5.59 -4.64
N PHE A 15 5.88 -4.68 -4.77
CA PHE A 15 4.90 -4.46 -3.70
C PHE A 15 3.54 -4.09 -4.25
N ARG A 16 2.51 -4.43 -3.47
CA ARG A 16 1.13 -3.98 -3.67
C ARG A 16 0.57 -3.51 -2.33
N VAL A 17 0.03 -2.30 -2.29
CA VAL A 17 -0.65 -1.75 -1.11
C VAL A 17 -2.13 -1.57 -1.41
N VAL A 18 -2.99 -2.12 -0.58
CA VAL A 18 -4.45 -1.95 -0.64
C VAL A 18 -4.93 -1.31 0.65
N ALA A 19 -5.77 -0.29 0.52
CA ALA A 19 -6.38 0.40 1.66
C ALA A 19 -7.89 0.12 1.65
N THR A 20 -8.40 -0.45 2.75
CA THR A 20 -9.83 -0.67 2.94
C THR A 20 -10.44 0.52 3.66
N ASN A 21 -11.40 1.19 3.01
CA ASN A 21 -12.12 2.31 3.59
C ASN A 21 -13.44 1.88 4.22
N ARG A 22 -13.75 2.41 5.41
CA ARG A 22 -15.01 2.15 6.12
C ARG A 22 -15.62 3.43 6.67
N HIS A 23 -16.94 3.47 6.68
CA HIS A 23 -17.73 4.49 7.37
C HIS A 23 -17.61 4.34 8.90
N ARG A 24 -17.66 5.46 9.62
CA ARG A 24 -17.59 5.50 11.10
C ARG A 24 -18.75 6.31 11.65
N GLY A 25 -19.92 5.70 11.70
CA GLY A 25 -21.18 6.34 12.13
C GLY A 25 -21.81 7.26 11.08
N ASN A 26 -21.02 7.88 10.20
CA ASN A 26 -21.49 8.70 9.07
C ASN A 26 -21.13 8.04 7.72
N THR A 27 -22.08 8.05 6.78
CA THR A 27 -21.97 7.46 5.43
C THR A 27 -21.52 8.44 4.34
N VAL A 28 -21.38 9.73 4.65
CA VAL A 28 -20.94 10.77 3.69
C VAL A 28 -19.44 10.65 3.38
N VAL A 29 -18.64 10.19 4.34
CA VAL A 29 -17.19 10.01 4.20
C VAL A 29 -16.76 8.65 4.71
N SER A 30 -15.62 8.17 4.22
CA SER A 30 -15.00 6.92 4.67
C SER A 30 -13.54 7.16 5.07
N PHE A 31 -13.00 6.27 5.90
CA PHE A 31 -11.64 6.35 6.40
C PHE A 31 -10.91 5.04 6.17
N VAL A 32 -9.61 5.12 5.88
CA VAL A 32 -8.74 3.95 5.89
C VAL A 32 -8.87 3.23 7.24
N SER A 33 -9.09 1.93 7.17
CA SER A 33 -9.37 1.08 8.33
C SER A 33 -8.46 -0.14 8.40
N VAL A 34 -8.05 -0.64 7.24
CA VAL A 34 -7.12 -1.76 7.09
C VAL A 34 -6.19 -1.42 5.93
N VAL A 35 -4.92 -1.73 6.10
CA VAL A 35 -3.88 -1.62 5.08
C VAL A 35 -3.30 -3.02 4.87
N ASP A 36 -3.42 -3.52 3.64
CA ASP A 36 -2.82 -4.78 3.23
C ASP A 36 -1.61 -4.48 2.33
N VAL A 37 -0.49 -5.13 2.62
CA VAL A 37 0.78 -4.98 1.91
C VAL A 37 1.27 -6.36 1.49
N TRP A 38 1.39 -6.58 0.19
CA TRP A 38 2.08 -7.74 -0.38
C TRP A 38 3.47 -7.31 -0.80
N LEU A 39 4.48 -8.11 -0.45
CA LEU A 39 5.87 -7.93 -0.85
C LEU A 39 6.38 -9.18 -1.53
N SER A 40 7.22 -8.99 -2.55
CA SER A 40 7.94 -10.08 -3.21
C SER A 40 9.34 -9.64 -3.60
N GLN A 41 10.35 -10.47 -3.33
CA GLN A 41 11.72 -10.31 -3.83
C GLN A 41 12.48 -11.64 -3.74
N HIS A 42 13.28 -11.98 -4.77
CA HIS A 42 14.09 -13.21 -4.80
C HIS A 42 13.27 -14.49 -4.53
N GLY A 43 12.01 -14.52 -4.99
CA GLY A 43 11.09 -15.64 -4.76
C GLY A 43 10.54 -15.74 -3.33
N GLN A 44 10.92 -14.85 -2.41
CA GLN A 44 10.26 -14.72 -1.11
C GLN A 44 9.02 -13.84 -1.26
N GLN A 45 7.93 -14.24 -0.61
CA GLN A 45 6.66 -13.50 -0.61
C GLN A 45 6.10 -13.43 0.80
N THR A 46 5.48 -12.30 1.13
CA THR A 46 4.75 -12.15 2.40
C THR A 46 3.60 -11.18 2.26
N HIS A 47 2.54 -11.40 3.06
CA HIS A 47 1.38 -10.54 3.17
C HIS A 47 1.27 -10.00 4.61
N ILE A 48 1.35 -8.68 4.74
CA ILE A 48 1.18 -7.97 6.00
C ILE A 48 -0.14 -7.22 6.00
N THR A 49 -0.94 -7.40 7.05
CA THR A 49 -2.17 -6.64 7.29
C THR A 49 -2.00 -5.78 8.53
N ILE A 50 -2.21 -4.47 8.41
CA ILE A 50 -2.26 -3.53 9.53
C ILE A 50 -3.69 -3.03 9.68
N GLY A 51 -4.34 -3.43 10.77
CA GLY A 51 -5.73 -3.08 11.08
C GLY A 51 -5.87 -1.92 12.07
N GLN A 52 -7.12 -1.70 12.51
CA GLN A 52 -7.42 -0.70 13.53
C GLN A 52 -6.71 -0.99 14.84
N ASN A 53 -6.38 0.08 15.57
CA ASN A 53 -5.60 0.02 16.82
C ASN A 53 -4.23 -0.66 16.62
N ARG A 54 -3.63 -0.50 15.42
CA ARG A 54 -2.29 -0.98 15.07
C ARG A 54 -2.11 -2.49 15.18
N ARG A 55 -3.20 -3.26 15.04
CA ARG A 55 -3.14 -4.73 15.06
C ARG A 55 -2.49 -5.24 13.78
N VAL A 56 -1.39 -5.95 13.91
CA VAL A 56 -0.62 -6.49 12.77
C VAL A 56 -0.88 -7.99 12.61
N LYS A 57 -1.00 -8.43 11.35
CA LYS A 57 -0.92 -9.83 10.97
C LYS A 57 0.12 -10.02 9.88
N ILE A 58 0.86 -11.12 9.95
CA ILE A 58 1.83 -11.54 8.95
C ILE A 58 1.43 -12.93 8.48
N ASP A 59 1.19 -13.07 7.18
CA ASP A 59 0.74 -14.31 6.54
C ASP A 59 -0.46 -14.94 7.27
N GLY A 60 -1.40 -14.07 7.69
CA GLY A 60 -2.63 -14.43 8.40
C GLY A 60 -2.48 -14.60 9.93
N ASN A 61 -1.25 -14.70 10.45
CA ASN A 61 -1.00 -14.88 11.88
C ASN A 61 -0.86 -13.54 12.60
N ALA A 62 -1.58 -13.38 13.71
CA ALA A 62 -1.44 -12.17 14.53
C ALA A 62 -0.07 -12.15 15.20
N VAL A 63 0.57 -10.98 15.17
CA VAL A 63 1.86 -10.75 15.81
C VAL A 63 1.73 -9.60 16.80
N ASP A 64 2.40 -9.73 17.94
CA ASP A 64 2.42 -8.73 19.00
C ASP A 64 3.77 -7.99 18.90
N THR A 65 3.82 -6.80 18.30
CA THR A 65 5.10 -6.24 17.85
C THR A 65 5.32 -4.79 18.26
N PRO A 66 6.35 -4.52 19.07
CA PRO A 66 7.10 -3.27 18.98
C PRO A 66 8.10 -3.30 17.81
N ALA A 67 8.62 -4.47 17.42
CA ALA A 67 9.44 -4.72 16.22
C ALA A 67 9.38 -6.22 15.80
N TYR A 68 9.40 -6.52 14.49
CA TYR A 68 9.34 -7.85 13.88
C TYR A 68 10.08 -7.85 12.54
N HIS A 69 10.86 -8.89 12.27
CA HIS A 69 11.60 -9.04 11.01
C HIS A 69 11.12 -10.28 10.25
N ILE A 70 10.78 -10.11 8.98
CA ILE A 70 10.51 -11.22 8.06
C ILE A 70 11.80 -11.43 7.25
N ASN A 71 12.67 -12.31 7.74
CA ASN A 71 14.02 -12.50 7.21
C ASN A 71 14.73 -11.13 7.03
N ASP A 72 15.45 -10.96 5.92
CA ASP A 72 16.02 -9.68 5.48
C ASP A 72 15.05 -8.85 4.62
N LEU A 73 13.83 -9.34 4.36
CA LEU A 73 12.89 -8.72 3.42
C LEU A 73 12.25 -7.46 3.98
N VAL A 74 11.81 -7.51 5.24
CA VAL A 74 11.06 -6.39 5.82
C VAL A 74 11.12 -6.37 7.35
N GLU A 75 11.25 -5.16 7.88
CA GLU A 75 11.10 -4.83 9.29
C GLU A 75 9.73 -4.18 9.54
N VAL A 76 9.04 -4.60 10.58
CA VAL A 76 7.75 -4.05 11.03
C VAL A 76 7.89 -3.61 12.47
N HIS A 77 7.74 -2.32 12.77
CA HIS A 77 7.88 -1.81 14.14
C HIS A 77 6.87 -0.69 14.44
N GLU A 78 6.71 -0.35 15.71
CA GLU A 78 5.93 0.81 16.12
C GLU A 78 6.81 2.00 16.48
N GLU A 79 6.54 3.16 15.87
CA GLU A 79 7.22 4.41 16.19
C GLU A 79 6.23 5.59 16.11
N GLN A 80 6.28 6.50 17.09
CA GLN A 80 5.54 7.76 17.10
C GLN A 80 4.02 7.65 16.78
N GLY A 81 3.39 6.54 17.16
CA GLY A 81 1.96 6.33 16.92
C GLY A 81 1.63 5.61 15.60
N PHE A 82 2.63 5.21 14.83
CA PHE A 82 2.47 4.46 13.57
C PHE A 82 3.02 3.04 13.70
N VAL A 83 2.41 2.12 12.97
CA VAL A 83 3.11 0.91 12.52
C VAL A 83 3.87 1.28 11.25
N ILE A 84 5.17 1.04 11.26
CA ILE A 84 6.09 1.27 10.15
C ILE A 84 6.50 -0.09 9.61
N LEU A 85 6.29 -0.28 8.31
CA LEU A 85 6.84 -1.38 7.53
C LEU A 85 7.95 -0.81 6.67
N ASN A 86 9.18 -1.31 6.82
CA ASN A 86 10.36 -0.87 6.09
C ASN A 86 10.99 -2.05 5.34
N ALA A 87 10.93 -1.98 4.00
CA ALA A 87 11.65 -2.89 3.11
C ALA A 87 12.86 -2.14 2.53
N PHE A 88 14.06 -2.52 3.00
CA PHE A 88 15.37 -2.05 2.52
C PHE A 88 15.62 -0.53 2.51
N ASN A 89 14.81 0.27 3.22
CA ASN A 89 14.75 1.74 3.09
C ASN A 89 14.38 2.23 1.68
N GLU A 90 13.82 1.35 0.85
CA GLU A 90 13.40 1.65 -0.52
C GLU A 90 11.89 1.72 -0.64
N PHE A 91 11.16 1.01 0.22
CA PHE A 91 9.72 1.05 0.31
C PHE A 91 9.31 1.05 1.79
N ILE A 92 8.60 2.10 2.21
CA ILE A 92 8.22 2.29 3.60
C ILE A 92 6.74 2.67 3.70
N VAL A 93 5.97 1.92 4.50
CA VAL A 93 4.56 2.20 4.79
C VAL A 93 4.43 2.61 6.24
N HIS A 94 3.73 3.72 6.50
CA HIS A 94 3.31 4.12 7.85
C HIS A 94 1.80 4.09 7.92
N PHE A 95 1.25 3.42 8.93
CA PHE A 95 -0.17 3.48 9.24
C PHE A 95 -0.41 3.70 10.74
N ASP A 96 -1.21 4.70 11.08
CA ASP A 96 -1.52 5.07 12.48
C ASP A 96 -2.54 4.11 13.15
N GLY A 97 -3.06 3.12 12.41
CA GLY A 97 -4.13 2.26 12.90
C GLY A 97 -5.49 2.98 13.02
N ARG A 98 -5.62 4.18 12.46
CA ARG A 98 -6.83 5.01 12.54
C ARG A 98 -7.24 5.61 11.20
N SER A 99 -6.41 6.29 10.44
CA SER A 99 -6.81 6.89 9.17
C SER A 99 -5.65 7.34 8.29
N ILE A 100 -4.50 7.63 8.89
CA ILE A 100 -3.36 8.20 8.16
C ILE A 100 -2.50 7.06 7.63
N LEU A 101 -2.49 6.91 6.30
CA LEU A 101 -1.60 6.03 5.56
C LEU A 101 -0.59 6.90 4.79
N LEU A 102 0.70 6.69 5.03
CA LEU A 102 1.79 7.32 4.28
C LEU A 102 2.62 6.24 3.60
N ILE A 103 2.99 6.47 2.35
CA ILE A 103 3.83 5.57 1.57
C ILE A 103 5.02 6.37 1.07
N ARG A 104 6.23 5.85 1.30
CA ARG A 104 7.48 6.40 0.80
C ARG A 104 8.16 5.35 -0.06
N VAL A 105 8.68 5.79 -1.19
CA VAL A 105 9.41 4.96 -2.15
C VAL A 105 10.70 5.67 -2.53
N SER A 106 11.77 4.94 -2.79
CA SER A 106 13.00 5.50 -3.33
C SER A 106 12.85 5.83 -4.82
N GLU A 107 13.73 6.69 -5.34
CA GLU A 107 13.75 7.13 -6.74
C GLU A 107 13.91 5.98 -7.75
N ARG A 108 14.36 4.80 -7.30
CA ARG A 108 14.45 3.62 -8.17
C ARG A 108 13.09 3.19 -8.74
N PHE A 109 11.99 3.58 -8.09
CA PHE A 109 10.62 3.30 -8.55
C PHE A 109 10.06 4.37 -9.50
N TYR A 110 10.88 5.35 -9.92
CA TYR A 110 10.44 6.44 -10.79
C TYR A 110 9.84 5.91 -12.09
N GLY A 111 8.58 6.27 -12.35
CA GLY A 111 7.83 5.83 -13.53
C GLY A 111 7.47 4.35 -13.56
N SER A 112 7.66 3.60 -12.46
CA SER A 112 7.35 2.16 -12.37
C SER A 112 6.28 1.84 -11.32
N LEU A 113 5.46 2.83 -10.97
CA LEU A 113 4.30 2.65 -10.10
C LEU A 113 3.01 2.84 -10.88
N CYS A 114 1.94 2.26 -10.37
CA CYS A 114 0.59 2.62 -10.78
C CYS A 114 -0.39 2.48 -9.62
N GLY A 115 -1.51 3.18 -9.71
CA GLY A 115 -2.54 3.19 -8.68
C GLY A 115 -3.12 4.58 -8.45
N MET A 116 -3.88 4.70 -7.37
CA MET A 116 -4.48 5.97 -6.94
C MET A 116 -3.45 7.02 -6.49
N CYS A 117 -2.21 6.60 -6.22
CA CYS A 117 -1.09 7.50 -5.92
C CYS A 117 -0.34 8.00 -7.16
N GLY A 118 -0.84 7.73 -8.37
CA GLY A 118 -0.18 8.12 -9.62
C GLY A 118 0.91 7.14 -10.06
N ASN A 119 1.71 7.57 -11.03
CA ASN A 119 2.73 6.73 -11.68
C ASN A 119 4.18 7.08 -11.26
N PHE A 120 4.34 8.11 -10.44
CA PHE A 120 5.63 8.57 -9.89
C PHE A 120 6.65 8.96 -10.97
N ASN A 121 6.22 9.67 -12.02
CA ASN A 121 7.09 10.15 -13.12
C ASN A 121 7.34 11.67 -13.09
N GLY A 122 6.96 12.36 -12.01
CA GLY A 122 7.11 13.82 -11.87
C GLY A 122 6.12 14.68 -12.66
N ASN A 123 5.18 14.08 -13.40
CA ASN A 123 4.17 14.78 -14.19
C ASN A 123 2.76 14.64 -13.58
N PRO A 124 2.27 15.61 -12.82
CA PRO A 124 0.94 15.51 -12.20
C PRO A 124 -0.23 15.48 -13.20
N ALA A 125 0.01 15.80 -14.47
CA ALA A 125 -1.04 15.79 -15.49
C ALA A 125 -1.48 14.38 -15.91
N ASP A 126 -0.67 13.35 -15.63
CA ASP A 126 -0.94 11.96 -16.03
C ASP A 126 -1.13 10.99 -14.83
N ASP A 127 -1.27 11.51 -13.62
CA ASP A 127 -1.45 10.68 -12.41
C ASP A 127 -2.84 10.05 -12.28
N LYS A 128 -3.87 10.67 -12.89
CA LYS A 128 -5.26 10.18 -12.83
C LYS A 128 -5.59 9.27 -14.01
N VAL A 129 -4.94 8.12 -14.07
CA VAL A 129 -5.20 7.06 -15.06
C VAL A 129 -5.92 5.88 -14.43
N MET A 130 -6.80 5.25 -15.20
CA MET A 130 -7.45 3.99 -14.83
C MET A 130 -6.46 2.81 -14.99
N PRO A 131 -6.76 1.61 -14.46
CA PRO A 131 -5.90 0.44 -14.67
C PRO A 131 -5.67 0.06 -16.14
N SER A 132 -6.54 0.51 -17.07
CA SER A 132 -6.36 0.33 -18.51
C SER A 132 -5.23 1.19 -19.09
N GLY A 133 -4.76 2.21 -18.36
CA GLY A 133 -3.83 3.23 -18.83
C GLY A 133 -4.52 4.47 -19.41
N ASP A 134 -5.85 4.44 -19.58
CA ASP A 134 -6.58 5.60 -20.10
C ASP A 134 -6.79 6.67 -19.01
N PRO A 135 -6.77 7.97 -19.36
CA PRO A 135 -7.14 9.03 -18.43
C PRO A 135 -8.55 8.84 -17.86
N ALA A 136 -8.70 9.04 -16.55
CA ALA A 136 -10.02 9.00 -15.94
C ALA A 136 -10.83 10.26 -16.34
N PRO A 137 -12.11 10.11 -16.73
CA PRO A 137 -12.95 11.25 -17.14
C PRO A 137 -13.32 12.16 -15.96
N ASP A 138 -13.38 11.62 -14.74
CA ASP A 138 -13.67 12.32 -13.50
C ASP A 138 -13.17 11.54 -12.28
N ASP A 139 -13.24 12.16 -11.10
CA ASP A 139 -12.73 11.59 -9.84
C ASP A 139 -13.50 10.36 -9.36
N ASN A 140 -14.79 10.25 -9.68
CA ASN A 140 -15.57 9.07 -9.32
C ASN A 140 -15.16 7.87 -10.17
N SER A 141 -15.03 8.09 -11.48
CA SER A 141 -14.55 7.08 -12.43
C SER A 141 -13.13 6.62 -12.07
N PHE A 142 -12.25 7.56 -11.68
CA PHE A 142 -10.92 7.24 -11.16
C PHE A 142 -11.00 6.34 -9.92
N GLY A 143 -11.72 6.76 -8.87
CA GLY A 143 -11.85 5.99 -7.63
C GLY A 143 -12.50 4.61 -7.82
N HIS A 144 -13.51 4.51 -8.68
CA HIS A 144 -14.17 3.24 -8.98
C HIS A 144 -13.27 2.27 -9.75
N SER A 145 -12.48 2.78 -10.69
CA SER A 145 -11.61 1.93 -11.52
C SER A 145 -10.51 1.23 -10.71
N TRP A 146 -10.07 1.82 -9.60
CA TRP A 146 -9.01 1.29 -8.72
C TRP A 146 -9.53 0.46 -7.54
N LYS A 147 -10.81 0.08 -7.54
CA LYS A 147 -11.37 -0.81 -6.51
C LYS A 147 -10.64 -2.16 -6.56
N SER A 148 -10.15 -2.61 -5.41
CA SER A 148 -9.42 -3.89 -5.33
C SER A 148 -10.36 -5.07 -5.58
N ASP A 149 -9.80 -6.13 -6.17
CA ASP A 149 -10.33 -7.50 -6.20
C ASP A 149 -10.80 -8.03 -4.84
N THR A 150 -10.14 -7.63 -3.75
CA THR A 150 -10.52 -7.97 -2.37
C THR A 150 -11.69 -7.15 -1.82
N SER A 151 -12.20 -6.17 -2.58
CA SER A 151 -13.30 -5.33 -2.11
C SER A 151 -14.62 -6.08 -2.17
N ILE A 152 -15.22 -6.28 -1.01
CA ILE A 152 -16.57 -6.82 -0.88
C ILE A 152 -17.60 -5.70 -1.18
N PRO A 153 -18.73 -6.01 -1.86
CA PRO A 153 -19.84 -5.08 -2.05
C PRO A 153 -20.42 -4.52 -0.75
#